data_AF-A0A427XJF7-F1
#
_entry.id   AF-A0A427XJF7-F1
#
_cell.length_a   1.000
_cell.length_b   1.000
_cell.length_c   1.000
_cell.angle_alpha   90.00
_cell.angle_beta   90.00
_cell.angle_gamma   90.00
#
_symmetry.space_group_name_H-M   'P 1'
#
loop_
_entity.id
_entity.type
_entity.pdbx_description
1 polymer ?
#
loop_
_entity_poly.entity_id
_entity_poly.type
_entity_poly.pdbx_seq_one_letter_code
_entity_poly.pdbx_strand_id
1 'polypeptide(L)'
;MAIEESTSFFSALTSFFVPTAHAEETEEEPKEDLAPEEVAEEATPEAEEELKEVEEAQEDDEDDEPEDQAPEIREDCEKNECKEPAKHFQHCSEKVEAGKGWHGEDCVEELFHLMHCVDACAAPKLFKKLA
;
A
#
# COMPACT_ATOMS: atom_id res chain seq x y z
N MET A 1 58.14 15.64 -7.17
CA MET A 1 57.14 14.95 -6.32
C MET A 1 56.34 16.07 -5.64
N ALA A 2 55.36 16.73 -6.25
CA ALA A 2 54.19 16.25 -7.01
C ALA A 2 53.23 15.40 -6.17
N ILE A 3 52.71 15.93 -5.05
CA ILE A 3 51.59 15.31 -4.30
C ILE A 3 50.63 16.35 -3.66
N GLU A 4 50.71 17.66 -3.97
CA GLU A 4 49.76 18.66 -3.39
C GLU A 4 48.65 19.12 -4.34
N GLU A 5 48.77 18.91 -5.65
CA GLU A 5 47.73 19.33 -6.62
C GLU A 5 46.63 18.27 -6.83
N SER A 6 46.78 17.07 -6.27
CA SER A 6 45.83 15.96 -6.49
C SER A 6 44.63 15.96 -5.54
N THR A 7 44.68 16.61 -4.38
CA THR A 7 43.59 16.51 -3.38
C THR A 7 42.39 17.39 -3.71
N SER A 8 42.59 18.49 -4.45
CA SER A 8 41.51 19.40 -4.83
C SER A 8 40.60 18.82 -5.93
N PHE A 9 41.16 18.03 -6.86
CA PHE A 9 40.40 17.43 -7.96
C PHE A 9 39.50 16.26 -7.50
N PHE A 10 39.96 15.47 -6.52
CA PHE A 10 39.15 14.39 -5.95
C PHE A 10 38.00 14.91 -5.09
N SER A 11 38.17 16.04 -4.39
CA SER A 11 37.09 16.66 -3.59
C SER A 11 35.99 17.29 -4.46
N ALA A 12 36.32 17.77 -5.66
CA ALA A 12 35.34 18.33 -6.59
C ALA A 12 34.50 17.25 -7.28
N LEU A 13 35.08 16.05 -7.53
CA LEU A 13 34.39 14.95 -8.20
C LEU A 13 33.36 14.25 -7.30
N THR A 14 33.63 14.12 -6.00
CA THR A 14 32.70 13.46 -5.06
C THR A 14 31.44 14.28 -4.78
N SER A 15 31.50 15.61 -4.96
CA SER A 15 30.35 16.49 -4.81
C SER A 15 29.36 16.41 -5.98
N PHE A 16 29.77 15.88 -7.15
CA PHE A 16 28.89 15.71 -8.31
C PHE A 16 28.04 14.42 -8.24
N PHE A 17 28.47 13.42 -7.49
CA PHE A 17 27.80 12.11 -7.38
C PHE A 17 26.83 12.00 -6.19
N VAL A 18 26.78 13.00 -5.29
CA VAL A 18 25.88 13.01 -4.14
C VAL A 18 24.84 14.12 -4.32
N PRO A 19 23.55 13.80 -4.47
CA PRO A 19 22.51 14.83 -4.48
C PRO A 19 22.43 15.50 -3.09
N THR A 20 22.57 16.82 -3.07
CA THR A 20 22.36 17.65 -1.87
C THR A 20 20.86 17.76 -1.59
N ALA A 21 20.37 17.11 -0.54
CA ALA A 21 19.02 17.34 -0.03
C ALA A 21 19.02 18.58 0.88
N HIS A 22 18.24 19.60 0.49
CA HIS A 22 17.89 20.73 1.36
C HIS A 22 16.78 20.28 2.32
N ALA A 23 17.07 20.20 3.61
CA ALA A 23 16.04 20.15 4.64
C ALA A 23 15.75 21.59 5.07
N GLU A 24 14.71 22.20 4.50
CA GLU A 24 14.15 23.44 5.04
C GLU A 24 13.26 23.07 6.24
N GLU A 25 13.80 23.36 7.41
CA GLU A 25 13.12 23.43 8.70
C GLU A 25 12.10 24.57 8.63
N THR A 26 10.80 24.25 8.63
CA THR A 26 9.73 25.24 8.81
C THR A 26 9.05 24.98 10.14
N GLU A 27 9.33 25.88 11.07
CA GLU A 27 8.67 26.11 12.35
C GLU A 27 7.43 27.00 12.11
N GLU A 28 6.38 26.76 12.91
CA GLU A 28 5.18 27.61 13.17
C GLU A 28 4.13 27.86 12.07
N GLU A 29 2.81 27.91 12.26
CA GLU A 29 1.79 27.45 13.25
C GLU A 29 0.40 27.67 12.53
N PRO A 30 -0.78 27.89 13.16
CA PRO A 30 -1.90 26.94 13.23
C PRO A 30 -3.21 27.50 12.61
N LYS A 31 -4.15 26.68 12.12
CA LYS A 31 -5.58 27.06 11.95
C LYS A 31 -6.47 25.83 12.10
N GLU A 32 -7.08 25.65 13.27
CA GLU A 32 -8.41 26.15 13.68
C GLU A 32 -9.56 25.28 13.16
N ASP A 33 -10.11 24.55 14.12
CA ASP A 33 -11.50 24.12 14.32
C ASP A 33 -12.46 24.19 13.12
N LEU A 34 -12.88 23.03 12.63
CA LEU A 34 -14.18 22.85 12.00
C LEU A 34 -15.01 21.90 12.86
N ALA A 35 -15.66 22.49 13.87
CA ALA A 35 -16.90 21.92 14.39
C ALA A 35 -18.06 22.32 13.44
N PRO A 36 -19.02 21.41 13.23
CA PRO A 36 -20.06 21.50 12.19
C PRO A 36 -21.22 22.39 12.63
N GLU A 37 -21.93 23.01 11.67
CA GLU A 37 -23.40 23.17 11.67
C GLU A 37 -23.92 23.94 10.42
N GLU A 38 -24.88 23.32 9.73
CA GLU A 38 -26.09 23.91 9.13
C GLU A 38 -25.97 24.87 7.91
N VAL A 39 -26.19 24.35 6.70
CA VAL A 39 -27.12 24.96 5.73
C VAL A 39 -27.93 23.86 5.07
N ALA A 40 -29.20 23.81 5.48
CA ALA A 40 -30.24 23.01 4.87
C ALA A 40 -30.66 23.56 3.49
N GLU A 41 -31.09 22.62 2.65
CA GLU A 41 -32.17 22.77 1.65
C GLU A 41 -31.88 23.61 0.39
N GLU A 42 -31.67 22.94 -0.74
CA GLU A 42 -32.68 22.83 -1.82
C GLU A 42 -32.16 21.84 -2.88
N ALA A 43 -32.61 20.58 -2.80
CA ALA A 43 -32.55 19.65 -3.92
C ALA A 43 -33.91 19.70 -4.63
N THR A 44 -33.92 20.14 -5.88
CA THR A 44 -35.13 20.12 -6.73
C THR A 44 -35.43 18.67 -7.15
N PRO A 45 -36.72 18.26 -7.22
CA PRO A 45 -37.11 16.87 -7.47
C PRO A 45 -36.63 16.31 -8.82
N GLU A 46 -36.29 17.18 -9.78
CA GLU A 46 -35.76 16.79 -11.09
C GLU A 46 -34.32 16.26 -11.01
N ALA A 47 -33.51 16.72 -10.05
CA ALA A 47 -32.14 16.22 -9.86
C ALA A 47 -32.13 14.85 -9.15
N GLU A 48 -33.11 14.59 -8.29
CA GLU A 48 -33.30 13.29 -7.64
C GLU A 48 -33.85 12.22 -8.60
N GLU A 49 -34.63 12.60 -9.63
CA GLU A 49 -35.06 11.66 -10.67
C GLU A 49 -33.93 11.33 -11.65
N GLU A 50 -33.11 12.30 -12.07
CA GLU A 50 -31.92 11.99 -12.91
C GLU A 50 -30.88 11.15 -12.14
N LEU A 51 -30.69 11.36 -10.84
CA LEU A 51 -29.80 10.52 -10.02
C LEU A 51 -30.36 9.10 -9.85
N LYS A 52 -31.67 8.93 -9.65
CA LYS A 52 -32.31 7.61 -9.56
C LYS A 52 -32.32 6.85 -10.88
N GLU A 53 -32.48 7.53 -12.01
CA GLU A 53 -32.43 6.88 -13.33
C GLU A 53 -30.99 6.45 -13.68
N VAL A 54 -29.96 7.18 -13.21
CA VAL A 54 -28.56 6.76 -13.34
C VAL A 54 -28.20 5.63 -12.36
N GLU A 55 -28.78 5.62 -11.15
CA GLU A 55 -28.57 4.57 -10.14
C GLU A 55 -29.29 3.25 -10.52
N GLU A 56 -30.53 3.32 -11.03
CA GLU A 56 -31.27 2.15 -11.52
C GLU A 56 -30.74 1.61 -12.86
N ALA A 57 -30.10 2.44 -13.70
CA ALA A 57 -29.41 1.97 -14.91
C ALA A 57 -28.02 1.36 -14.63
N GLN A 58 -27.47 1.56 -13.42
CA GLN A 58 -26.17 1.04 -13.00
C GLN A 58 -26.29 -0.28 -12.22
N GLU A 59 -27.44 -0.57 -11.59
CA GLU A 59 -27.69 -1.82 -10.86
C GLU A 59 -27.99 -3.06 -11.75
N ASP A 60 -28.37 -2.89 -13.03
CA ASP A 60 -28.73 -4.01 -13.92
C ASP A 60 -27.56 -4.53 -14.81
N ASP A 61 -26.36 -3.93 -14.69
CA ASP A 61 -25.17 -4.27 -15.51
C ASP A 61 -23.97 -4.81 -14.70
N GLU A 62 -24.05 -4.87 -13.35
CA GLU A 62 -22.95 -5.36 -12.50
C GLU A 62 -22.91 -6.88 -12.29
N ASP A 63 -23.99 -7.63 -12.59
CA ASP A 63 -24.08 -9.09 -12.30
C ASP A 63 -23.48 -9.99 -13.41
N ASP A 64 -22.93 -9.41 -14.48
CA ASP A 64 -22.32 -10.14 -15.62
C ASP A 64 -20.78 -9.89 -15.76
N GLU A 65 -20.17 -9.15 -14.83
CA GLU A 65 -18.70 -8.97 -14.79
C GLU A 65 -18.03 -10.27 -14.30
N PRO A 66 -17.02 -10.81 -15.00
CA PRO A 66 -16.30 -12.00 -14.54
C PRO A 66 -15.56 -11.71 -13.22
N GLU A 67 -15.85 -12.49 -12.18
CA GLU A 67 -15.15 -12.40 -10.88
C GLU A 67 -13.62 -12.53 -11.03
N ASP A 68 -12.87 -11.71 -10.28
CA ASP A 68 -11.41 -11.84 -10.18
C ASP A 68 -11.04 -13.15 -9.47
N GLN A 69 -10.36 -14.04 -10.18
CA GLN A 69 -9.90 -15.32 -9.65
C GLN A 69 -8.63 -15.19 -8.78
N ALA A 70 -8.01 -14.00 -8.71
CA ALA A 70 -6.78 -13.78 -7.95
C ALA A 70 -6.90 -14.03 -6.44
N PRO A 71 -7.95 -13.56 -5.74
CA PRO A 71 -8.11 -13.79 -4.31
C PRO A 71 -8.20 -15.29 -3.98
N GLU A 72 -9.05 -16.04 -4.69
CA GLU A 72 -9.24 -17.48 -4.46
C GLU A 72 -7.93 -18.25 -4.65
N ILE A 73 -7.19 -17.98 -5.72
CA ILE A 73 -5.92 -18.65 -6.02
C ILE A 73 -4.85 -18.32 -4.95
N ARG A 74 -4.78 -17.05 -4.50
CA ARG A 74 -3.82 -16.61 -3.47
C ARG A 74 -4.14 -17.25 -2.12
N GLU A 75 -5.40 -17.29 -1.73
CA GLU A 75 -5.84 -17.97 -0.50
C GLU A 75 -5.52 -19.47 -0.53
N ASP A 76 -5.75 -20.13 -1.66
CA ASP A 76 -5.44 -21.56 -1.80
C ASP A 76 -3.94 -21.81 -1.68
N CYS A 77 -3.10 -20.94 -2.26
CA CYS A 77 -1.64 -20.99 -2.11
C CYS A 77 -1.19 -20.76 -0.66
N GLU A 78 -1.79 -19.80 0.05
CA GLU A 78 -1.53 -19.56 1.47
C GLU A 78 -1.90 -20.78 2.33
N LYS A 79 -3.11 -21.31 2.12
CA LYS A 79 -3.65 -22.45 2.88
C LYS A 79 -2.94 -23.75 2.59
N ASN A 80 -2.23 -23.90 1.46
CA ASN A 80 -1.61 -25.15 1.04
C ASN A 80 -0.08 -25.08 0.96
N GLU A 81 0.47 -24.58 -0.14
CA GLU A 81 1.91 -24.55 -0.40
C GLU A 81 2.69 -23.66 0.58
N CYS A 82 2.05 -22.62 1.12
CA CYS A 82 2.68 -21.59 1.94
C CYS A 82 2.26 -21.62 3.42
N LYS A 83 1.82 -22.79 3.93
CA LYS A 83 1.39 -22.98 5.33
C LYS A 83 2.42 -22.54 6.36
N GLU A 84 3.70 -22.85 6.16
CA GLU A 84 4.75 -22.51 7.14
C GLU A 84 4.99 -21.00 7.25
N PRO A 85 5.28 -20.25 6.17
CA PRO A 85 5.43 -18.80 6.28
C PRO A 85 4.12 -18.11 6.74
N ALA A 86 2.95 -18.65 6.41
CA ALA A 86 1.68 -18.16 6.94
C ALA A 86 1.59 -18.29 8.47
N LYS A 87 1.98 -19.44 9.03
CA LYS A 87 2.05 -19.62 10.49
C LYS A 87 3.04 -18.69 11.16
N HIS A 88 4.20 -18.45 10.54
CA HIS A 88 5.20 -17.52 11.08
C HIS A 88 4.67 -16.09 11.12
N PHE A 89 4.02 -15.65 10.04
CA PHE A 89 3.36 -14.36 10.00
C PHE A 89 2.26 -14.24 11.07
N GLN A 90 1.36 -15.23 11.17
CA GLN A 90 0.30 -15.25 12.20
C GLN A 90 0.88 -15.19 13.62
N HIS A 91 1.91 -16.00 13.90
CA HIS A 91 2.57 -16.00 15.20
C HIS A 91 3.25 -14.66 15.52
N CYS A 92 3.88 -14.01 14.53
CA CYS A 92 4.43 -12.67 14.72
C CYS A 92 3.31 -11.68 15.05
N SER A 93 2.24 -11.63 14.25
CA SER A 93 1.11 -10.73 14.44
C SER A 93 0.48 -10.89 15.81
N GLU A 94 0.18 -12.13 16.23
CA GLU A 94 -0.38 -12.42 17.56
C GLU A 94 0.54 -11.95 18.69
N LYS A 95 1.87 -12.09 18.53
CA LYS A 95 2.85 -11.67 19.54
C LYS A 95 2.93 -10.14 19.64
N VAL A 96 2.94 -9.44 18.51
CA VAL A 96 2.99 -7.97 18.43
C VAL A 96 1.68 -7.38 18.98
N GLU A 97 0.53 -7.88 18.56
CA GLU A 97 -0.78 -7.46 19.04
C GLU A 97 -0.97 -7.71 20.55
N ALA A 98 -0.41 -8.80 21.06
CA ALA A 98 -0.43 -9.10 22.50
C ALA A 98 0.54 -8.24 23.32
N GLY A 99 1.32 -7.34 22.71
CA GLY A 99 2.35 -6.54 23.39
C GLY A 99 3.50 -7.39 23.95
N LYS A 100 3.65 -8.63 23.45
CA LYS A 100 4.73 -9.56 23.83
C LYS A 100 5.93 -9.44 22.90
N GLY A 101 5.84 -8.58 21.90
CA GLY A 101 6.93 -8.20 21.05
C GLY A 101 7.96 -7.31 21.73
N TRP A 102 9.07 -7.09 21.05
CA TRP A 102 10.12 -6.16 21.45
C TRP A 102 9.75 -4.75 20.99
N HIS A 103 10.34 -3.72 21.62
CA HIS A 103 9.96 -2.34 21.32
C HIS A 103 10.27 -1.99 19.86
N GLY A 104 9.23 -1.67 19.08
CA GLY A 104 9.34 -1.39 17.66
C GLY A 104 9.42 -2.64 16.76
N GLU A 105 9.04 -3.81 17.29
CA GLU A 105 8.84 -4.99 16.44
C GLU A 105 7.70 -4.79 15.46
N ASP A 106 7.95 -5.13 14.19
CA ASP A 106 6.96 -5.31 13.14
C ASP A 106 7.07 -6.72 12.55
N CYS A 107 6.09 -7.10 11.73
CA CYS A 107 6.02 -8.41 11.08
C CYS A 107 6.26 -8.34 9.57
N VAL A 108 6.97 -7.31 9.10
CA VAL A 108 7.17 -7.07 7.66
C VAL A 108 8.07 -8.14 7.04
N GLU A 109 9.04 -8.66 7.80
CA GLU A 109 9.88 -9.76 7.35
C GLU A 109 9.06 -11.02 7.07
N GLU A 110 8.23 -11.45 8.03
CA GLU A 110 7.36 -12.62 7.89
C GLU A 110 6.32 -12.42 6.79
N LEU A 111 5.80 -11.19 6.64
CA LEU A 111 4.91 -10.84 5.53
C LEU A 111 5.61 -11.03 4.18
N PHE A 112 6.87 -10.57 4.03
CA PHE A 112 7.62 -10.77 2.80
C PHE A 112 7.90 -12.25 2.51
N HIS A 113 8.13 -13.07 3.53
CA HIS A 113 8.28 -14.51 3.35
C HIS A 113 6.98 -15.16 2.88
N LEU A 114 5.84 -14.77 3.47
CA LEU A 114 4.52 -15.22 3.06
C LEU A 114 4.21 -14.80 1.61
N MET A 115 4.32 -13.52 1.30
CA MET A 115 4.03 -12.97 -0.01
C MET A 115 4.94 -13.56 -1.09
N HIS A 116 6.24 -13.72 -0.81
CA HIS A 116 7.17 -14.34 -1.75
C HIS A 116 6.75 -15.77 -2.10
N CYS A 117 6.34 -16.56 -1.11
CA CYS A 117 5.83 -17.91 -1.35
C CYS A 117 4.52 -17.89 -2.13
N VAL A 118 3.54 -17.07 -1.70
CA VAL A 118 2.21 -16.99 -2.31
C VAL A 118 2.32 -16.54 -3.76
N ASP A 119 3.12 -15.53 -4.07
CA ASP A 119 3.31 -15.04 -5.44
C ASP A 119 3.98 -16.09 -6.33
N ALA A 120 4.99 -16.80 -5.82
CA ALA A 120 5.63 -17.89 -6.57
C ALA A 120 4.64 -19.03 -6.89
N CYS A 121 3.71 -19.32 -5.98
CA CYS A 121 2.65 -20.30 -6.16
C CYS A 121 1.53 -19.81 -7.10
N ALA A 122 1.07 -18.57 -6.91
CA ALA A 122 -0.11 -18.01 -7.56
C ALA A 122 0.19 -17.58 -8.99
N ALA A 123 1.37 -17.01 -9.28
CA ALA A 123 1.71 -16.49 -10.61
C ALA A 123 1.44 -17.49 -11.76
N PRO A 124 1.95 -18.75 -11.73
CA PRO A 124 1.68 -19.70 -12.82
C PRO A 124 0.24 -20.21 -12.86
N LYS A 125 -0.54 -20.08 -11.78
CA LYS A 125 -1.97 -20.44 -11.73
C LYS A 125 -2.82 -19.31 -12.32
N LEU A 126 -2.51 -18.07 -11.94
CA LEU A 126 -3.20 -16.86 -12.40
C LEU A 126 -3.02 -16.63 -13.90
N PHE A 127 -1.78 -16.63 -14.39
CA PHE A 127 -1.52 -16.37 -15.81
C PHE A 127 -2.09 -17.47 -16.74
N LYS A 128 -2.49 -18.64 -16.23
CA LYS A 128 -3.23 -19.64 -17.03
C LYS A 128 -4.71 -19.32 -17.17
N LYS A 129 -5.28 -18.51 -16.27
CA LYS A 129 -6.67 -18.06 -16.31
C LYS A 129 -6.84 -16.77 -17.12
N LEU A 130 -5.77 -15.98 -17.23
CA LEU A 130 -5.73 -14.71 -17.94
C LEU A 130 -5.17 -14.81 -19.38
N ALA A 131 -4.64 -15.97 -19.77
CA ALA A 131 -4.00 -16.20 -21.08
C ALA A 131 -5.00 -16.62 -22.17
#